data_AF-A0A0A8UL29-F1
#
_entry.id   AF-A0A0A8UL29-F1
#
_cell.length_a   1.000
_cell.length_b   1.000
_cell.length_c   1.000
_cell.angle_alpha   90.00
_cell.angle_beta   90.00
_cell.angle_gamma   90.00
#
_symmetry.space_group_name_H-M   'P 1'
#
loop_
_entity.id
_entity.type
_entity.pdbx_description
1 polymer ?
#
loop_
_entity_poly.entity_id
_entity_poly.type
_entity_poly.pdbx_seq_one_letter_code
_entity_poly.pdbx_strand_id
1 'polypeptide(L)'
;MTSNAELIFVQYTAFLRKHSKVEEIMVVIRLSRAGAKKRPFYNMVVTDSRKRRDGNYIERIGYFNPIARGQETRLHLEMDKLAHWQSVGAQLSDRVRSLIKEYSKKQAQDAK
;
A
#
# COMPACT_ATOMS: atom_id res chain seq x y z
N MET A 1 38.79 -15.09 8.20
CA MET A 1 39.41 -13.76 8.07
C MET A 1 38.76 -13.06 6.88
N THR A 2 37.58 -12.46 7.07
CA THR A 2 36.95 -11.69 6.00
C THR A 2 37.73 -10.40 5.82
N SER A 3 38.27 -10.20 4.62
CA SER A 3 39.05 -9.01 4.27
C SER A 3 38.22 -7.75 4.52
N ASN A 4 38.85 -6.69 5.03
CA ASN A 4 38.22 -5.39 5.27
C ASN A 4 37.54 -4.83 3.99
N ALA A 5 37.99 -5.28 2.81
CA ALA A 5 37.41 -4.94 1.52
C ALA A 5 36.01 -5.58 1.29
N GLU A 6 35.75 -6.79 1.80
CA GLU A 6 34.42 -7.42 1.70
C GLU A 6 33.41 -6.71 2.59
N LEU A 7 33.83 -6.28 3.78
CA LEU A 7 33.00 -5.49 4.69
C LEU A 7 32.64 -4.13 4.07
N ILE A 8 33.59 -3.46 3.42
CA ILE A 8 33.32 -2.20 2.70
C ILE A 8 32.38 -2.45 1.51
N PHE A 9 32.56 -3.52 0.74
CA PHE A 9 31.68 -3.84 -0.39
C PHE A 9 30.26 -4.19 0.05
N VAL A 10 30.08 -4.94 1.13
CA VAL A 10 28.76 -5.26 1.70
C VAL A 10 28.08 -4.02 2.30
N GLN A 11 28.84 -3.17 3.00
CA GLN A 11 28.31 -1.91 3.52
C GLN A 11 27.97 -0.92 2.39
N TYR A 12 28.77 -0.88 1.33
CA TYR A 12 28.57 0.01 0.19
C TYR A 12 27.39 -0.44 -0.69
N THR A 13 27.21 -1.74 -0.90
CA THR A 13 26.02 -2.27 -1.60
C THR A 13 24.74 -2.05 -0.77
N ALA A 14 24.79 -2.19 0.56
CA ALA A 14 23.68 -1.83 1.45
C ALA A 14 23.39 -0.31 1.44
N PHE A 15 24.41 0.53 1.36
CA PHE A 15 24.29 2.00 1.29
C PHE A 15 23.76 2.48 -0.06
N LEU A 16 24.26 1.96 -1.18
CA LEU A 16 23.79 2.30 -2.51
C LEU A 16 22.34 1.85 -2.76
N ARG A 17 21.93 0.70 -2.19
CA ARG A 17 20.52 0.26 -2.20
C ARG A 17 19.61 1.19 -1.38
N LYS A 18 20.16 1.88 -0.37
CA LYS A 18 19.43 2.83 0.48
C LYS A 18 19.24 4.20 -0.18
N HIS A 19 20.03 4.53 -1.21
CA HIS A 19 20.06 5.85 -1.85
C HIS A 19 19.75 5.86 -3.36
N SER A 20 19.33 4.74 -3.96
CA SER A 20 18.79 4.72 -5.32
C SER A 20 17.34 5.24 -5.34
N LYS A 21 17.17 6.53 -5.08
CA LYS A 21 15.90 7.24 -5.31
C LYS A 21 15.80 7.52 -6.80
N VAL A 22 15.48 6.48 -7.57
CA VAL A 22 15.08 6.65 -8.96
C VAL A 22 13.77 7.44 -8.90
N GLU A 23 13.76 8.66 -9.43
CA GLU A 23 12.54 9.41 -9.79
C GLU A 23 11.89 8.68 -10.97
N GLU A 24 11.47 7.45 -10.73
CA GLU A 24 10.74 6.61 -11.65
C GLU A 24 9.26 6.94 -11.52
N ILE A 25 8.48 6.58 -12.53
CA ILE A 25 7.02 6.72 -12.52
C ILE A 25 6.48 5.93 -11.31
N MET A 26 6.22 6.63 -10.20
CA MET A 26 5.89 5.98 -8.93
C MET A 26 4.44 5.49 -8.95
N VAL A 27 4.27 4.19 -9.13
CA VAL A 27 3.00 3.52 -8.87
C VAL A 27 2.78 3.48 -7.36
N VAL A 28 1.65 4.03 -6.91
CA VAL A 28 1.28 4.13 -5.51
C VAL A 28 -0.07 3.48 -5.27
N ILE A 29 -0.19 2.84 -4.11
CA ILE A 29 -1.45 2.33 -3.59
C ILE A 29 -1.95 3.35 -2.58
N ARG A 30 -3.04 4.03 -2.94
CA ARG A 30 -3.61 5.14 -2.17
C ARG A 30 -5.13 5.03 -2.07
N LEU A 31 -5.69 5.84 -1.17
CA LEU A 31 -7.13 5.98 -1.02
C LEU A 31 -7.64 7.08 -1.95
N SER A 32 -8.58 6.73 -2.83
CA SER A 32 -9.40 7.70 -3.57
C SER A 32 -10.69 7.94 -2.82
N ARG A 33 -11.10 9.20 -2.68
CA ARG A 33 -12.31 9.57 -1.96
C ARG A 33 -13.51 9.49 -2.91
N ALA A 34 -14.52 8.77 -2.48
CA ALA A 34 -15.83 8.68 -3.10
C ALA A 34 -16.92 8.92 -2.04
N GLY A 35 -18.19 8.80 -2.47
CA GLY A 35 -19.36 8.93 -1.61
C GLY A 35 -19.91 10.36 -1.55
N ALA A 36 -21.07 10.47 -0.91
CA ALA A 36 -21.81 11.72 -0.81
C ALA A 36 -21.29 12.63 0.33
N LYS A 37 -21.79 13.87 0.37
CA LYS A 37 -21.54 14.79 1.48
C LYS A 37 -21.92 14.11 2.81
N LYS A 38 -21.04 14.20 3.82
CA LYS A 38 -21.15 13.52 5.13
C LYS A 38 -21.21 11.98 5.09
N ARG A 39 -20.96 11.35 3.95
CA ARG A 39 -20.90 9.89 3.78
C ARG A 39 -19.61 9.50 3.04
N PRO A 40 -18.44 9.63 3.70
CA PRO A 40 -17.16 9.34 3.06
C PRO A 40 -17.01 7.85 2.78
N PHE A 41 -16.64 7.51 1.54
CA PHE A 41 -16.26 6.18 1.13
C PHE A 41 -14.89 6.26 0.47
N TYR A 42 -14.02 5.28 0.68
CA TYR A 42 -12.68 5.32 0.11
C TYR A 42 -12.42 4.08 -0.72
N ASN A 43 -12.06 4.26 -1.99
CA ASN A 43 -11.58 3.16 -2.83
C ASN A 43 -10.07 3.00 -2.61
N MET A 44 -9.61 1.76 -2.45
CA MET A 44 -8.18 1.47 -2.44
C MET A 44 -7.75 1.15 -3.86
N VAL A 45 -6.93 2.03 -4.44
CA VAL A 45 -6.59 2.00 -5.86
C VAL A 45 -5.09 2.05 -6.06
N VAL A 46 -4.65 1.36 -7.11
CA VAL A 46 -3.29 1.40 -7.65
C VAL A 46 -3.29 2.45 -8.76
N THR A 47 -2.44 3.46 -8.65
CA THR A 47 -2.36 4.53 -9.64
C THR A 47 -0.99 5.17 -9.65
N ASP A 48 -0.68 5.89 -10.72
CA ASP A 48 0.52 6.73 -10.80
C ASP A 48 0.37 7.92 -9.83
N SER A 49 1.44 8.21 -9.08
CA SER A 49 1.49 9.26 -8.06
C SER A 49 1.06 10.64 -8.58
N ARG A 50 1.36 10.93 -9.86
CA ARG A 50 1.11 12.22 -10.53
C ARG A 50 -0.36 12.43 -10.87
N LYS A 51 -1.17 11.37 -10.87
CA LYS A 51 -2.60 11.46 -11.20
C LYS A 51 -3.38 12.17 -10.10
N ARG A 52 -4.48 12.82 -10.46
CA ARG A 52 -5.46 13.42 -9.53
C ARG A 52 -5.97 12.36 -8.54
N ARG A 53 -6.24 12.76 -7.28
CA ARG A 53 -6.68 11.86 -6.19
C ARG A 53 -7.84 10.94 -6.59
N ASP A 54 -8.86 11.52 -7.23
CA ASP A 54 -10.10 10.83 -7.63
C ASP A 54 -10.19 10.66 -9.16
N GLY A 55 -9.04 10.65 -9.83
CA GLY A 55 -8.93 10.45 -11.27
C GLY A 55 -8.88 8.97 -11.66
N ASN A 56 -8.45 8.72 -12.90
CA ASN A 56 -8.29 7.37 -13.40
C ASN A 56 -7.21 6.60 -12.62
N TYR A 57 -7.43 5.30 -12.44
CA TYR A 57 -6.54 4.38 -11.75
C TYR A 57 -6.28 3.16 -12.63
N ILE A 58 -5.20 2.43 -12.34
CA ILE A 58 -4.83 1.22 -13.08
C ILE A 58 -5.76 0.09 -12.66
N GLU A 59 -5.87 -0.13 -11.34
CA GLU A 59 -6.67 -1.20 -10.76
C GLU A 59 -7.21 -0.81 -9.39
N ARG A 60 -8.41 -1.31 -9.04
CA ARG A 60 -8.97 -1.24 -7.70
C ARG A 60 -8.72 -2.58 -6.99
N ILE A 61 -8.14 -2.51 -5.80
CA ILE A 61 -7.76 -3.69 -5.00
C ILE A 61 -8.57 -3.82 -3.70
N GLY A 62 -9.49 -2.88 -3.45
CA GLY A 62 -10.33 -2.90 -2.27
C GLY A 62 -11.09 -1.61 -2.01
N TYR A 63 -11.63 -1.49 -0.80
CA TYR A 63 -12.28 -0.28 -0.31
C TYR A 63 -12.29 -0.20 1.21
N PHE A 64 -12.45 1.02 1.71
CA PHE A 64 -12.56 1.35 3.12
C PHE A 64 -13.77 2.25 3.35
N ASN A 65 -14.67 1.79 4.21
CA ASN A 65 -15.86 2.51 4.65
C ASN A 65 -15.74 2.83 6.17
N PRO A 66 -15.36 4.06 6.56
CA PRO A 66 -15.21 4.42 7.98
C PRO A 66 -16.53 4.45 8.75
N ILE A 67 -17.67 4.61 8.07
CA ILE A 67 -19.00 4.73 8.67
C ILE A 67 -19.78 3.42 8.66
N ALA A 68 -19.17 2.31 8.22
CA ALA A 68 -19.80 0.99 8.22
C ALA A 68 -20.32 0.65 9.62
N ARG A 69 -21.58 0.19 9.70
CA ARG A 69 -22.25 -0.20 10.95
C ARG A 69 -22.86 -1.58 10.81
N GLY A 70 -22.97 -2.29 11.94
CA GLY A 70 -23.60 -3.62 11.98
C GLY A 70 -22.83 -4.64 11.15
N GLN A 71 -23.53 -5.24 10.17
CA GLN A 71 -23.00 -6.30 9.30
C GLN A 71 -22.23 -5.77 8.08
N GLU A 72 -22.14 -4.45 7.89
CA GLU A 72 -21.42 -3.90 6.75
C GLU A 72 -19.90 -4.10 6.86
N THR A 73 -19.28 -4.51 5.75
CA THR A 73 -17.83 -4.70 5.69
C THR A 73 -17.12 -3.34 5.67
N ARG A 74 -16.51 -2.99 6.81
CA ARG A 74 -15.70 -1.75 6.99
C ARG A 74 -14.50 -1.66 6.05
N LEU A 75 -13.83 -2.78 5.80
CA LEU A 75 -12.61 -2.84 5.00
C LEU A 75 -12.63 -4.14 4.21
N HIS A 76 -12.52 -4.02 2.90
CA HIS A 76 -12.37 -5.16 1.99
C HIS A 76 -11.10 -4.97 1.18
N LEU A 77 -10.32 -6.04 1.06
CA LEU A 77 -9.00 -6.02 0.46
C LEU A 77 -8.73 -7.35 -0.24
N GLU A 78 -8.33 -7.27 -1.51
CA GLU A 78 -7.89 -8.41 -2.30
C GLU A 78 -6.38 -8.61 -2.07
N MET A 79 -6.03 -9.58 -1.22
CA MET A 79 -4.65 -9.81 -0.77
C MET A 79 -3.72 -10.24 -1.91
N ASP A 80 -4.23 -11.00 -2.88
CA ASP A 80 -3.43 -11.50 -4.01
C ASP A 80 -2.94 -10.34 -4.89
N LYS A 81 -3.83 -9.40 -5.20
CA LYS A 81 -3.51 -8.20 -5.96
C LYS A 81 -2.58 -7.28 -5.21
N LEU A 82 -2.81 -7.11 -3.90
CA LEU A 82 -1.92 -6.32 -3.05
C LEU A 82 -0.49 -6.88 -3.10
N ALA A 83 -0.34 -8.19 -2.90
CA ALA A 83 0.96 -8.86 -2.92
C ALA A 83 1.65 -8.72 -4.28
N HIS A 84 0.89 -8.88 -5.37
CA HIS A 84 1.39 -8.66 -6.72
C HIS A 84 1.94 -7.24 -6.89
N TRP A 85 1.15 -6.20 -6.60
CA TRP A 85 1.59 -4.82 -6.77
C TRP A 85 2.74 -4.42 -5.85
N GLN A 86 2.80 -4.97 -4.64
CA GLN A 86 3.95 -4.81 -3.76
C GLN A 86 5.22 -5.45 -4.34
N SER A 87 5.10 -6.62 -4.98
CA SER A 87 6.23 -7.28 -5.65
C SER A 87 6.76 -6.49 -6.84
N VAL A 88 5.88 -5.78 -7.55
CA VAL A 88 6.20 -4.87 -8.66
C VAL A 88 6.85 -3.57 -8.17
N GLY A 89 6.87 -3.31 -6.86
CA GLY A 89 7.50 -2.13 -6.26
C GLY A 89 6.54 -0.98 -5.93
N ALA A 90 5.23 -1.21 -6.00
CA ALA A 90 4.24 -0.19 -5.69
C ALA A 90 4.35 0.26 -4.22
N GLN A 91 4.36 1.58 -4.02
CA GLN A 91 4.50 2.17 -2.69
C GLN A 91 3.14 2.35 -2.00
N LEU A 92 3.05 1.93 -0.75
CA LEU A 92 1.85 2.10 0.07
C LEU A 92 1.87 3.47 0.75
N SER A 93 0.74 4.19 0.68
CA SER A 93 0.51 5.36 1.55
C SER A 93 0.38 4.95 3.03
N ASP A 94 0.72 5.86 3.95
CA ASP A 94 0.74 5.55 5.39
C ASP A 94 -0.61 5.07 5.93
N ARG A 95 -1.72 5.68 5.50
CA ARG A 95 -3.05 5.23 5.93
C ARG A 95 -3.39 3.84 5.41
N VAL A 96 -3.01 3.52 4.18
CA VAL A 96 -3.20 2.17 3.61
C VAL A 96 -2.39 1.15 4.40
N ARG A 97 -1.14 1.46 4.76
CA ARG A 97 -0.30 0.59 5.61
C ARG A 97 -0.97 0.27 6.95
N SER A 98 -1.53 1.28 7.61
CA SER A 98 -2.27 1.09 8.86
C SER A 98 -3.52 0.23 8.67
N LEU A 99 -4.29 0.45 7.59
CA LEU A 99 -5.48 -0.35 7.28
C LEU A 99 -5.15 -1.82 7.01
N ILE A 100 -4.07 -2.11 6.27
CA ILE A 100 -3.62 -3.48 6.02
C ILE A 100 -3.26 -4.16 7.35
N LYS A 101 -2.56 -3.47 8.25
CA LYS A 101 -2.24 -4.00 9.58
C LYS A 101 -3.50 -4.27 10.41
N GLU A 102 -4.48 -3.38 10.37
CA GLU A 102 -5.79 -3.58 11.01
C GLU A 102 -6.51 -4.81 10.41
N TYR A 103 -6.50 -4.95 9.08
CA TYR A 103 -7.10 -6.08 8.37
C TYR A 103 -6.48 -7.42 8.75
N SER A 104 -5.14 -7.52 8.70
CA SER A 104 -4.43 -8.77 9.06
C SER A 104 -4.68 -9.18 10.50
N LYS A 105 -4.77 -8.22 11.44
CA LYS A 105 -5.12 -8.51 12.83
C LYS A 105 -6.54 -9.05 12.97
N LYS A 106 -7.50 -8.48 12.23
CA LYS A 106 -8.89 -8.93 12.25
C LYS A 106 -9.03 -10.34 11.67
N GLN A 107 -8.39 -10.62 10.54
CA GLN A 107 -8.38 -11.97 9.95
C GLN A 107 -7.82 -13.03 10.93
N ALA A 108 -6.78 -12.68 11.69
CA ALA A 108 -6.21 -13.56 12.71
C ALA A 108 -7.11 -13.77 13.95
N GLN A 109 -8.06 -12.86 14.19
CA GLN A 109 -9.08 -13.01 15.25
C GLN A 109 -10.24 -13.87 14.77
N ASP A 110 -10.69 -13.67 13.53
CA ASP A 110 -11.80 -14.42 12.94
C ASP A 110 -11.44 -15.91 12.70
N ALA A 111 -10.15 -16.23 12.63
CA ALA A 111 -9.63 -17.60 12.49
C ALA A 111 -9.44 -18.35 13.82
N LYS A 112 -9.73 -17.72 14.96
CA LYS A 112 -9.69 -18.35 16.30
C LYS A 112 -11.10 -18.67 16.78
#